data_AF-A0A3M1J3A4-F1
#
_entry.id   AF-A0A3M1J3A4-F1
#
_cell.length_a   1.000
_cell.length_b   1.000
_cell.length_c   1.000
_cell.angle_alpha   90.00
_cell.angle_beta   90.00
_cell.angle_gamma   90.00
#
_symmetry.space_group_name_H-M   'P 1'
#
loop_
_entity.id
_entity.type
_entity.pdbx_description
1 polymer ?
#
loop_
_entity_poly.entity_id
_entity_poly.type
_entity_poly.pdbx_seq_one_letter_code
_entity_poly.pdbx_strand_id
1 'polypeptide(L)'
;MCGRFTLTTNVKKLAEAFAQYSPPADFTPRYNIAPSQPVAVVANDGRQAVDFFVWGLIPGWAKDPKIGSRMINARAETLAEKPSFRTAYRRRRCLILADGFYEWRKASDKTKTPMYIQLESREPFAFAGLWERWHSPHGDEVLSCTIITTQPNDFMAKIHNRMPVILPPEAYERWLEPAEQLPAALQSLLVPFPAEQMTAYPVSTFVNSPRNDSPQCVAPLSQLM
;
A
#
# COMPACT_ATOMS: atom_id res chain seq x y z
N MET A 1 9.43 -6.78 0.07
CA MET A 1 8.00 -6.97 0.32
C MET A 1 7.63 -5.64 0.88
N CYS A 2 6.71 -4.90 0.26
CA CYS A 2 6.45 -3.52 0.67
C CYS A 2 5.85 -3.53 2.08
N GLY A 3 6.67 -3.16 3.07
CA GLY A 3 6.37 -3.35 4.49
C GLY A 3 6.38 -2.06 5.31
N ARG A 4 6.80 -0.93 4.71
CA ARG A 4 6.68 0.42 5.29
C ARG A 4 6.36 1.42 4.19
N PHE A 5 5.51 2.40 4.48
CA PHE A 5 5.22 3.47 3.54
C PHE A 5 4.90 4.79 4.24
N THR A 6 4.65 5.82 3.45
CA THR A 6 4.36 7.18 3.92
C THR A 6 3.05 7.70 3.34
N LEU A 7 2.43 8.58 4.12
CA LEU A 7 1.40 9.49 3.64
C LEU A 7 1.65 10.80 4.39
N THR A 8 2.47 11.66 3.81
CA THR A 8 2.94 12.93 4.40
C THR A 8 2.38 14.16 3.70
N THR A 9 1.82 13.98 2.50
CA THR A 9 1.18 15.02 1.71
C THR A 9 0.11 15.75 2.52
N ASN A 10 -0.06 17.03 2.25
CA ASN A 10 -1.08 17.82 2.94
C ASN A 10 -2.49 17.47 2.41
N VAL A 11 -3.52 17.74 3.22
CA VAL A 11 -4.92 17.43 2.90
C VAL A 11 -5.36 18.04 1.57
N LYS A 12 -4.89 19.25 1.24
CA LYS A 12 -5.24 19.93 -0.02
C LYS A 12 -4.75 19.16 -1.24
N LYS A 13 -3.48 18.76 -1.26
CA LYS A 13 -2.91 17.94 -2.35
C LYS A 13 -3.57 16.57 -2.44
N LEU A 14 -3.89 15.95 -1.30
CA LEU A 14 -4.62 14.69 -1.28
C LEU A 14 -6.02 14.87 -1.89
N ALA A 15 -6.73 15.93 -1.52
CA ALA A 15 -8.04 16.26 -2.07
C ALA A 15 -7.99 16.60 -3.56
N GLU A 16 -6.92 17.22 -4.06
CA GLU A 16 -6.74 17.49 -5.48
C GLU A 16 -6.48 16.18 -6.26
N ALA A 17 -5.56 15.33 -5.78
CA ALA A 17 -5.21 14.06 -6.44
C ALA A 17 -6.32 13.01 -6.38
N PHE A 18 -7.16 13.06 -5.34
CA PHE A 18 -8.26 12.13 -5.09
C PHE A 18 -9.61 12.85 -5.00
N ALA A 19 -9.83 13.90 -5.81
CA ALA A 19 -11.03 14.76 -5.73
C ALA A 19 -12.36 14.01 -5.84
N GLN A 20 -12.37 12.83 -6.45
CA GLN A 20 -13.53 11.95 -6.56
C GLN A 20 -13.86 11.20 -5.26
N TYR A 21 -12.92 11.15 -4.31
CA TYR A 21 -13.01 10.33 -3.10
C TYR A 21 -12.84 11.20 -1.88
N SER A 22 -13.96 11.63 -1.30
CA SER A 22 -14.05 12.59 -0.20
C SER A 22 -13.01 12.27 0.90
N PRO A 23 -11.86 12.98 0.95
CA PRO A 23 -10.85 12.71 1.96
C PRO A 23 -11.32 13.29 3.30
N PRO A 24 -10.85 12.74 4.44
CA PRO A 24 -11.14 13.33 5.74
C PRO A 24 -10.63 14.78 5.80
N ALA A 25 -11.38 15.65 6.47
CA ALA A 25 -11.06 17.07 6.61
C ALA A 25 -9.70 17.30 7.29
N ASP A 26 -9.32 16.39 8.19
CA ASP A 26 -8.04 16.40 8.88
C ASP A 26 -7.32 15.06 8.70
N PHE A 27 -6.03 15.16 8.39
CA PHE A 27 -5.14 14.01 8.32
C PHE A 27 -3.78 14.38 8.94
N THR A 28 -3.26 13.52 9.82
CA THR A 28 -1.93 13.69 10.39
C THR A 28 -0.88 13.06 9.47
N PRO A 29 0.10 13.83 8.96
CA PRO A 29 1.21 13.28 8.19
C PRO A 29 1.90 12.14 8.90
N ARG A 30 2.11 11.02 8.19
CA ARG A 30 2.79 9.83 8.70
C ARG A 30 3.94 9.44 7.79
N TYR A 31 5.11 9.42 8.38
CA TYR A 31 6.41 9.17 7.77
C TYR A 31 6.85 7.71 7.91
N ASN A 32 6.16 6.89 8.72
CA ASN A 32 6.57 5.50 8.91
C ASN A 32 5.40 4.52 9.16
N ILE A 33 4.50 4.43 8.20
CA ILE A 33 3.30 3.59 8.26
C ILE A 33 3.65 2.10 8.30
N ALA A 34 2.99 1.35 9.19
CA ALA A 34 3.28 -0.04 9.47
C ALA A 34 2.15 -1.06 9.44
N PRO A 35 2.49 -2.34 9.18
CA PRO A 35 1.57 -3.43 9.39
C PRO A 35 0.89 -3.34 10.75
N SER A 36 -0.36 -3.79 10.78
CA SER A 36 -1.30 -3.71 11.90
C SER A 36 -1.76 -2.30 12.27
N GLN A 37 -1.26 -1.24 11.64
CA GLN A 37 -1.76 0.13 11.83
C GLN A 37 -2.91 0.42 10.85
N PRO A 38 -3.83 1.33 11.21
CA PRO A 38 -4.81 1.86 10.27
C PRO A 38 -4.11 2.64 9.15
N VAL A 39 -4.61 2.50 7.92
CA VAL A 39 -4.12 3.19 6.72
C VAL A 39 -5.28 3.77 5.93
N ALA A 40 -5.05 4.89 5.23
CA ALA A 40 -6.05 5.58 4.43
C ALA A 40 -6.40 4.76 3.17
N VAL A 41 -7.68 4.46 3.00
CA VAL A 41 -8.21 3.54 1.99
C VAL A 41 -9.45 4.11 1.32
N VAL A 42 -9.54 3.99 -0.01
CA VAL A 42 -10.81 4.14 -0.73
C VAL A 42 -11.28 2.75 -1.14
N ALA A 43 -12.41 2.30 -0.59
CA ALA A 43 -12.97 0.98 -0.88
C ALA A 43 -13.98 1.02 -2.03
N ASN A 44 -14.12 -0.09 -2.76
CA ASN A 44 -15.13 -0.26 -3.79
C ASN A 44 -16.55 -0.56 -3.21
N ASP A 45 -16.93 0.12 -2.13
CA ASP A 45 -18.20 -0.11 -1.43
C ASP A 45 -19.31 0.90 -1.83
N GLY A 46 -19.04 1.73 -2.84
CA GLY A 46 -19.96 2.72 -3.37
C GLY A 46 -19.99 4.04 -2.60
N ARG A 47 -19.30 4.18 -1.46
CA ARG A 47 -19.31 5.42 -0.66
C ARG A 47 -18.40 6.52 -1.21
N GLN A 48 -17.42 6.17 -2.06
CA GLN A 48 -16.43 7.11 -2.59
C GLN A 48 -15.80 7.99 -1.48
N ALA A 49 -15.47 7.36 -0.36
CA ALA A 49 -14.92 8.01 0.82
C ALA A 49 -13.56 7.41 1.17
N VAL A 50 -12.70 8.23 1.77
CA VAL A 50 -11.45 7.75 2.37
C VAL A 50 -11.72 7.34 3.81
N ASP A 51 -11.54 6.06 4.11
CA ASP A 51 -11.67 5.46 5.44
C ASP A 51 -10.33 4.88 5.92
N PHE A 52 -10.31 4.34 7.14
CA PHE A 52 -9.11 3.75 7.75
C PHE A 52 -9.27 2.26 8.00
N PHE A 53 -8.51 1.43 7.28
CA PHE A 53 -8.52 -0.02 7.45
C PHE A 53 -7.22 -0.50 8.07
N VAL A 54 -7.25 -1.57 8.87
CA VAL A 54 -6.05 -2.18 9.44
C VAL A 54 -5.22 -2.82 8.33
N TRP A 55 -3.95 -2.44 8.19
CA TRP A 55 -3.06 -3.04 7.19
C TRP A 55 -2.54 -4.42 7.64
N GLY A 56 -3.08 -5.46 7.02
CA GLY A 56 -2.87 -6.87 7.37
C GLY A 56 -4.19 -7.60 7.25
N LEU A 57 -4.49 -8.11 6.06
CA LEU A 57 -5.81 -8.65 5.71
C LEU A 57 -6.20 -9.83 6.61
N ILE A 58 -7.41 -9.76 7.17
CA ILE A 58 -8.01 -10.82 7.95
C ILE A 58 -9.13 -11.44 7.11
N PRO A 59 -8.94 -12.65 6.55
CA PRO A 59 -9.98 -13.30 5.77
C PRO A 59 -11.23 -13.56 6.62
N GLY A 60 -12.43 -13.42 6.05
CA GLY A 60 -13.68 -13.61 6.78
C GLY A 60 -13.87 -14.99 7.44
N TRP A 61 -13.12 -16.02 7.01
CA TRP A 61 -13.14 -17.37 7.60
C TRP A 61 -12.14 -17.54 8.76
N ALA A 62 -11.29 -16.56 9.02
CA ALA A 62 -10.25 -16.65 10.05
C ALA A 62 -10.87 -16.68 11.45
N LYS A 63 -10.35 -17.55 12.32
CA LYS A 63 -10.74 -17.58 13.74
C LYS A 63 -9.95 -16.59 14.60
N ASP A 64 -8.72 -16.29 14.22
CA ASP A 64 -7.80 -15.42 14.95
C ASP A 64 -7.33 -14.27 14.03
N PRO A 65 -7.53 -13.00 14.42
CA PRO A 65 -7.14 -11.83 13.62
C PRO A 65 -5.61 -11.72 13.45
N LYS A 66 -4.80 -12.40 14.27
CA LYS A 66 -3.32 -12.41 14.15
C LYS A 66 -2.83 -12.92 12.80
N ILE A 67 -3.64 -13.67 12.05
CA ILE A 67 -3.30 -14.09 10.69
C ILE A 67 -2.98 -12.90 9.78
N GLY A 68 -3.58 -11.73 10.04
CA GLY A 68 -3.36 -10.49 9.29
C GLY A 68 -1.90 -10.04 9.26
N SER A 69 -1.12 -10.32 10.31
CA SER A 69 0.32 -10.02 10.36
C SER A 69 1.13 -10.70 9.24
N ARG A 70 0.61 -11.80 8.68
CA ARG A 70 1.22 -12.55 7.57
C ARG A 70 0.63 -12.20 6.21
N MET A 71 -0.38 -11.34 6.17
CA MET A 71 -1.17 -11.01 4.97
C MET A 71 -1.08 -9.53 4.59
N ILE A 72 0.06 -8.90 4.89
CA ILE A 72 0.32 -7.48 4.57
C ILE A 72 0.48 -7.23 3.06
N ASN A 73 0.86 -8.27 2.30
CA ASN A 73 0.93 -8.21 0.84
C ASN A 73 0.25 -9.42 0.19
N ALA A 74 -0.38 -9.18 -0.97
CA ALA A 74 -0.84 -10.22 -1.90
C ALA A 74 0.02 -10.19 -3.17
N ARG A 75 0.32 -11.35 -3.77
CA ARG A 75 1.12 -11.42 -5.01
C ARG A 75 0.19 -11.42 -6.22
N ALA A 76 0.38 -10.48 -7.14
CA ALA A 76 -0.37 -10.34 -8.39
C ALA A 76 -0.45 -11.65 -9.19
N GLU A 77 0.58 -12.47 -9.10
CA GLU A 77 0.70 -13.75 -9.83
C GLU A 77 -0.19 -14.86 -9.30
N THR A 78 -0.63 -14.79 -8.03
CA THR A 78 -1.31 -15.93 -7.36
C THR A 78 -2.54 -15.54 -6.56
N LEU A 79 -2.83 -14.23 -6.41
CA LEU A 79 -3.94 -13.77 -5.57
C LEU A 79 -5.31 -14.25 -6.06
N ALA A 80 -5.46 -14.55 -7.36
CA ALA A 80 -6.68 -15.12 -7.92
C ALA A 80 -6.93 -16.58 -7.50
N GLU A 81 -5.89 -17.30 -7.06
CA GLU A 81 -5.96 -18.71 -6.71
C GLU A 81 -6.01 -18.91 -5.18
N LYS A 82 -5.31 -18.05 -4.44
CA LYS A 82 -5.13 -18.19 -2.99
C LYS A 82 -6.46 -17.97 -2.24
N PRO A 83 -6.90 -18.90 -1.37
CA PRO A 83 -8.14 -18.77 -0.60
C PRO A 83 -8.26 -17.47 0.20
N SER A 84 -7.14 -16.93 0.69
CA SER A 84 -7.09 -15.68 1.45
C SER A 84 -7.40 -14.43 0.62
N PHE A 85 -7.26 -14.48 -0.71
CA PHE A 85 -7.32 -13.29 -1.57
C PHE A 85 -8.33 -13.42 -2.71
N ARG A 86 -8.59 -14.63 -3.22
CA ARG A 86 -9.37 -14.85 -4.45
C ARG A 86 -10.77 -14.22 -4.42
N THR A 87 -11.45 -14.26 -3.28
CA THR A 87 -12.79 -13.69 -3.13
C THR A 87 -12.71 -12.17 -3.04
N ALA A 88 -11.75 -11.64 -2.27
CA ALA A 88 -11.52 -10.21 -2.17
C ALA A 88 -11.10 -9.60 -3.51
N TYR A 89 -10.27 -10.28 -4.31
CA TYR A 89 -9.89 -9.79 -5.64
C TYR A 89 -11.08 -9.55 -6.55
N ARG A 90 -12.08 -10.44 -6.49
CA ARG A 90 -13.29 -10.36 -7.30
C ARG A 90 -14.30 -9.33 -6.77
N ARG A 91 -14.32 -9.03 -5.47
CA ARG A 91 -15.44 -8.28 -4.86
C ARG A 91 -15.06 -7.10 -3.97
N ARG A 92 -13.86 -7.11 -3.39
CA ARG A 92 -13.41 -6.19 -2.34
C ARG A 92 -12.03 -5.65 -2.66
N ARG A 93 -12.01 -4.70 -3.58
CA ARG A 93 -10.81 -3.97 -4.03
C ARG A 93 -10.79 -2.61 -3.37
N CYS A 94 -9.60 -2.09 -3.17
CA CYS A 94 -9.44 -0.76 -2.64
C CYS A 94 -8.19 -0.08 -3.19
N LEU A 95 -8.14 1.24 -3.08
CA LEU A 95 -6.95 2.05 -3.22
C LEU A 95 -6.36 2.26 -1.82
N ILE A 96 -5.07 2.01 -1.64
CA ILE A 96 -4.36 2.34 -0.39
C ILE A 96 -3.48 3.56 -0.68
N LEU A 97 -3.78 4.68 -0.03
CA LEU A 97 -3.18 5.98 -0.37
C LEU A 97 -1.77 6.09 0.23
N ALA A 98 -0.84 6.60 -0.57
CA ALA A 98 0.56 6.81 -0.18
C ALA A 98 1.20 7.96 -0.97
N ASP A 99 2.34 8.43 -0.52
CA ASP A 99 3.20 9.36 -1.28
C ASP A 99 4.66 8.91 -1.37
N GLY A 100 4.98 7.78 -0.76
CA GLY A 100 6.28 7.13 -0.82
C GLY A 100 6.26 5.80 -0.08
N PHE A 101 7.30 5.00 -0.28
CA PHE A 101 7.49 3.73 0.42
C PHE A 101 8.94 3.42 0.66
N TYR A 102 9.20 2.44 1.55
CA TYR A 102 10.55 2.03 1.86
C TYR A 102 10.80 0.59 1.43
N GLU A 103 12.00 0.36 0.90
CA GLU A 103 12.55 -0.98 0.71
C GLU A 103 14.03 -1.00 1.15
N TRP A 104 14.48 -2.14 1.66
CA TRP A 104 15.85 -2.30 2.15
C TRP A 104 16.71 -2.94 1.08
N ARG A 105 17.58 -2.14 0.47
CA ARG A 105 18.57 -2.61 -0.49
C ARG A 105 19.60 -3.47 0.23
N LYS A 106 19.73 -4.73 -0.19
CA LYS A 106 20.71 -5.68 0.35
C LYS A 106 22.03 -5.55 -0.42
N ALA A 107 23.12 -5.31 0.29
CA ALA A 107 24.47 -5.42 -0.26
C ALA A 107 24.97 -6.88 -0.21
N SER A 108 26.10 -7.15 -0.87
CA SER A 108 26.73 -8.48 -0.92
C SER A 108 27.15 -9.01 0.46
N ASP A 109 27.52 -8.12 1.37
CA ASP A 109 27.87 -8.39 2.77
C ASP A 109 26.66 -8.58 3.70
N LYS A 110 25.44 -8.66 3.13
CA LYS A 110 24.15 -8.78 3.82
C LYS A 110 23.72 -7.53 4.61
N THR A 111 24.46 -6.43 4.56
CA THR A 111 23.99 -5.16 5.11
C THR A 111 22.77 -4.68 4.33
N LYS A 112 21.88 -3.97 5.03
CA LYS A 112 20.61 -3.49 4.49
C LYS A 112 20.54 -1.98 4.64
N THR A 113 20.57 -1.26 3.52
CA THR A 113 20.37 0.18 3.50
C THR A 113 18.88 0.47 3.23
N PRO A 114 18.16 1.17 4.13
CA PRO A 114 16.82 1.61 3.83
C PRO A 114 16.86 2.65 2.71
N MET A 115 16.07 2.41 1.67
CA MET A 115 15.85 3.33 0.56
C MET A 115 14.44 3.87 0.69
N TYR A 116 14.27 5.17 0.60
CA TYR A 116 12.95 5.79 0.41
C TYR A 116 12.70 5.95 -1.08
N ILE A 117 11.55 5.51 -1.54
CA ILE A 117 11.12 5.46 -2.94
C ILE A 117 9.84 6.29 -3.08
N GLN A 118 9.76 7.11 -4.11
CA GLN A 118 8.60 7.93 -4.44
C GLN A 118 8.47 8.13 -5.95
N LEU A 119 7.37 8.73 -6.39
CA LEU A 119 7.23 9.17 -7.79
C LEU A 119 8.11 10.39 -8.03
N GLU A 120 8.66 10.51 -9.24
CA GLU A 120 9.46 11.67 -9.65
C GLU A 120 8.63 12.97 -9.58
N SER A 121 7.33 12.88 -9.87
CA SER A 121 6.37 14.00 -9.75
C SER A 121 6.15 14.46 -8.31
N ARG A 122 6.46 13.61 -7.31
CA ARG A 122 6.15 13.81 -5.88
C ARG A 122 4.66 13.98 -5.58
N GLU A 123 3.81 13.62 -6.52
CA GLU A 123 2.37 13.56 -6.29
C GLU A 123 2.00 12.31 -5.48
N PRO A 124 0.98 12.39 -4.63
CA PRO A 124 0.47 11.20 -3.95
C PRO A 124 -0.16 10.24 -4.97
N PHE A 125 -0.17 8.97 -4.62
CA PHE A 125 -0.62 7.88 -5.50
C PHE A 125 -1.35 6.82 -4.67
N ALA A 126 -1.92 5.83 -5.35
CA ALA A 126 -2.56 4.70 -4.70
C ALA A 126 -1.89 3.37 -5.07
N PHE A 127 -1.67 2.54 -4.06
CA PHE A 127 -1.43 1.13 -4.28
C PHE A 127 -2.74 0.41 -4.62
N ALA A 128 -2.68 -0.57 -5.52
CA ALA A 128 -3.74 -1.55 -5.66
C ALA A 128 -3.83 -2.39 -4.37
N GLY A 129 -4.99 -2.38 -3.72
CA GLY A 129 -5.25 -3.11 -2.49
C GLY A 129 -6.46 -4.02 -2.58
N LEU A 130 -6.51 -5.00 -1.68
CA LEU A 130 -7.71 -5.77 -1.39
C LEU A 130 -8.14 -5.49 0.04
N TRP A 131 -9.43 -5.59 0.32
CA TRP A 131 -9.95 -5.43 1.67
C TRP A 131 -10.90 -6.57 2.07
N GLU A 132 -11.09 -6.71 3.37
CA GLU A 132 -12.01 -7.67 3.99
C GLU A 132 -12.70 -7.02 5.19
N ARG A 133 -13.94 -7.45 5.41
CA ARG A 133 -14.67 -7.23 6.67
C ARG A 133 -14.61 -8.53 7.44
N TRP A 134 -14.02 -8.48 8.63
CA TRP A 134 -13.96 -9.61 9.54
C TRP A 134 -14.73 -9.29 10.82
N HIS A 135 -15.48 -10.27 11.31
CA HIS A 135 -16.20 -10.18 12.58
C HIS A 135 -15.55 -11.09 13.61
N SER A 136 -15.26 -10.56 14.79
CA SER A 136 -14.78 -11.34 15.91
C SER A 136 -15.88 -12.30 16.39
N PRO A 137 -15.52 -13.43 17.04
CA PRO A 137 -16.51 -14.28 17.72
C PRO A 137 -17.35 -13.54 18.78
N HIS A 138 -16.91 -12.36 19.22
CA HIS A 138 -17.57 -11.52 20.21
C HIS A 138 -18.36 -10.35 19.59
N GLY A 139 -18.37 -10.22 18.27
CA GLY A 139 -19.18 -9.24 17.53
C GLY A 139 -18.44 -7.98 17.07
N ASP A 140 -17.15 -7.82 17.36
CA ASP A 140 -16.37 -6.67 16.88
C ASP A 140 -16.17 -6.76 15.37
N GLU A 141 -16.29 -5.64 14.67
CA GLU A 141 -15.96 -5.55 13.25
C GLU A 141 -14.54 -5.00 13.05
N VAL A 142 -13.77 -5.64 12.17
CA VAL A 142 -12.47 -5.13 11.71
C VAL A 142 -12.49 -5.07 10.18
N LEU A 143 -12.34 -3.85 9.66
CA LEU A 143 -12.00 -3.63 8.26
C LEU A 143 -10.48 -3.72 8.11
N SER A 144 -10.04 -4.62 7.24
CA SER A 144 -8.62 -4.89 7.02
C SER A 144 -8.28 -4.84 5.54
N CYS A 145 -7.01 -4.57 5.22
CA CYS A 145 -6.54 -4.49 3.85
C CYS A 145 -5.16 -5.11 3.63
N THR A 146 -4.80 -5.33 2.36
CA THR A 146 -3.48 -5.79 1.93
C THR A 146 -3.06 -5.07 0.66
N ILE A 147 -1.76 -4.84 0.52
CA ILE A 147 -1.17 -4.23 -0.68
C ILE A 147 -0.86 -5.32 -1.70
N ILE A 148 -1.29 -5.16 -2.95
CA ILE A 148 -0.89 -6.04 -4.03
C ILE A 148 0.54 -5.69 -4.46
N THR A 149 1.37 -6.71 -4.63
CA THR A 149 2.74 -6.61 -5.11
C THR A 149 2.88 -7.37 -6.42
N THR A 150 3.82 -6.92 -7.25
CA THR A 150 4.17 -7.53 -8.53
C THR A 150 5.69 -7.68 -8.66
N GLN A 151 6.16 -8.19 -9.79
CA GLN A 151 7.59 -8.22 -10.12
C GLN A 151 8.16 -6.80 -10.14
N PRO A 152 9.46 -6.61 -9.84
CA PRO A 152 10.05 -5.28 -9.92
C PRO A 152 10.23 -4.87 -11.39
N ASN A 153 10.16 -3.57 -11.67
CA ASN A 153 10.73 -2.98 -12.88
C ASN A 153 12.28 -2.90 -12.76
N ASP A 154 12.96 -2.44 -13.81
CA ASP A 154 14.43 -2.34 -13.84
C ASP A 154 15.02 -1.42 -12.77
N PHE A 155 14.25 -0.40 -12.36
CA PHE A 155 14.64 0.50 -11.27
C PHE A 155 14.58 -0.22 -9.92
N MET A 156 13.43 -0.82 -9.58
CA MET A 156 13.19 -1.52 -8.33
C MET A 156 14.04 -2.78 -8.20
N ALA A 157 14.39 -3.45 -9.30
CA ALA A 157 15.22 -4.66 -9.28
C ALA A 157 16.61 -4.41 -8.65
N LYS A 158 17.10 -3.16 -8.70
CA LYS A 158 18.36 -2.72 -8.05
C LYS A 158 18.23 -2.55 -6.52
N ILE A 159 17.00 -2.51 -6.00
CA ILE A 159 16.68 -2.27 -4.59
C ILE A 159 16.08 -3.52 -3.95
N HIS A 160 15.04 -4.09 -4.56
CA HIS A 160 14.27 -5.20 -4.04
C HIS A 160 13.66 -6.06 -5.17
N ASN A 161 13.48 -7.36 -4.94
CA ASN A 161 12.94 -8.30 -5.93
C ASN A 161 11.40 -8.26 -6.10
N ARG A 162 10.74 -7.21 -5.62
CA ARG A 162 9.28 -6.99 -5.63
C ARG A 162 9.02 -5.50 -5.54
N MET A 163 7.89 -5.07 -6.07
CA MET A 163 7.36 -3.73 -5.83
C MET A 163 5.84 -3.78 -5.60
N PRO A 164 5.25 -2.80 -4.89
CA PRO A 164 3.81 -2.66 -4.86
C PRO A 164 3.27 -2.32 -6.26
N VAL A 165 2.04 -2.73 -6.55
CA VAL A 165 1.32 -2.26 -7.75
C VAL A 165 0.83 -0.84 -7.46
N ILE A 166 1.38 0.14 -8.16
CA ILE A 166 0.91 1.54 -8.13
C ILE A 166 -0.04 1.71 -9.31
N LEU A 167 -1.29 2.09 -9.02
CA LEU A 167 -2.29 2.31 -10.07
C LEU A 167 -2.18 3.75 -10.57
N PRO A 168 -2.23 3.98 -11.89
CA PRO A 168 -2.35 5.34 -12.39
C PRO A 168 -3.79 5.84 -12.21
N PRO A 169 -4.03 7.16 -12.10
CA PRO A 169 -5.36 7.72 -11.81
C PRO A 169 -6.47 7.25 -12.74
N GLU A 170 -6.18 7.08 -14.04
CA GLU A 170 -7.12 6.58 -15.04
C GLU A 170 -7.57 5.13 -14.82
N ALA A 171 -6.88 4.36 -13.98
CA ALA A 171 -7.26 3.00 -13.63
C ALA A 171 -8.14 2.91 -12.37
N TYR A 172 -8.29 4.00 -11.61
CA TYR A 172 -8.96 3.98 -10.31
C TYR A 172 -10.42 3.58 -10.41
N GLU A 173 -11.18 4.16 -11.34
CA GLU A 173 -12.60 3.86 -11.53
C GLU A 173 -12.80 2.37 -11.88
N ARG A 174 -12.06 1.86 -12.87
CA ARG A 174 -12.11 0.44 -13.25
C ARG A 174 -11.71 -0.49 -12.10
N TRP A 175 -10.71 -0.10 -11.30
CA TRP A 175 -10.28 -0.88 -10.14
C TRP A 175 -11.34 -0.91 -9.04
N LEU A 176 -12.01 0.23 -8.82
CA LEU A 176 -13.03 0.43 -7.79
C LEU A 176 -14.47 0.15 -8.25
N GLU A 177 -14.67 -0.45 -9.43
CA GLU A 177 -15.98 -0.93 -9.87
C GLU A 177 -16.64 -1.77 -8.76
N PRO A 178 -17.82 -1.39 -8.23
CA PRO A 178 -18.46 -2.13 -7.14
C PRO A 178 -18.90 -3.55 -7.54
N ALA A 179 -19.22 -3.76 -8.82
CA ALA A 179 -19.62 -5.06 -9.31
C ALA A 179 -18.51 -6.13 -9.18
N GLU A 180 -18.93 -7.38 -9.09
CA GLU A 180 -18.01 -8.51 -9.09
C GLU A 180 -17.25 -8.57 -10.42
N GLN A 181 -15.93 -8.64 -10.34
CA GLN A 181 -15.03 -8.66 -11.49
C GLN A 181 -14.47 -10.07 -11.73
N LEU A 182 -14.27 -10.41 -13.00
CA LEU A 182 -13.47 -11.57 -13.38
C LEU A 182 -11.98 -11.25 -13.17
N PRO A 183 -11.18 -12.15 -12.57
CA PRO A 183 -9.74 -11.93 -12.37
C PRO A 183 -9.01 -11.49 -13.65
N ALA A 184 -9.32 -12.12 -14.79
CA ALA A 184 -8.71 -11.80 -16.08
C ALA A 184 -8.96 -10.35 -16.52
N ALA A 185 -10.11 -9.76 -16.16
CA ALA A 185 -10.44 -8.38 -16.49
C ALA A 185 -9.64 -7.35 -15.68
N LEU A 186 -8.96 -7.76 -14.60
CA LEU A 186 -8.19 -6.87 -13.73
C LEU A 186 -6.69 -7.11 -13.81
N GLN A 187 -6.26 -8.27 -14.33
CA GLN A 187 -4.85 -8.67 -14.33
C GLN A 187 -3.95 -7.68 -15.07
N SER A 188 -4.45 -7.05 -16.14
CA SER A 188 -3.70 -6.04 -16.91
C SER A 188 -3.37 -4.78 -16.10
N LEU A 189 -4.04 -4.53 -14.97
CA LEU A 189 -3.77 -3.41 -14.07
C LEU A 189 -2.66 -3.73 -13.07
N LEU A 190 -2.30 -5.00 -12.88
CA LEU A 190 -1.37 -5.47 -11.85
C LEU A 190 0.07 -5.60 -12.35
N VAL A 191 0.51 -4.61 -13.11
CA VAL A 191 1.83 -4.56 -13.75
C VAL A 191 2.81 -3.66 -12.99
N PRO A 192 4.13 -3.83 -13.19
CA PRO A 192 5.12 -2.92 -12.62
C PRO A 192 4.90 -1.47 -13.10
N PHE A 193 5.04 -0.50 -12.19
CA PHE A 193 4.96 0.92 -12.54
C PHE A 193 6.15 1.32 -13.44
N PRO A 194 6.06 2.35 -14.31
CA PRO A 194 7.17 2.78 -15.16
C PRO A 194 8.42 3.20 -14.36
N ALA A 195 9.59 2.70 -14.75
CA ALA A 195 10.84 2.86 -14.00
C ALA A 195 11.36 4.30 -13.99
N GLU A 196 11.20 4.99 -15.12
CA GLU A 196 11.62 6.36 -15.38
C GLU A 196 10.80 7.41 -14.61
N GLN A 197 9.66 7.02 -14.04
CA GLN A 197 8.79 7.88 -13.22
C GLN A 197 9.02 7.70 -11.72
N MET A 198 10.06 6.96 -11.34
CA MET A 198 10.37 6.63 -9.95
C MET A 198 11.75 7.16 -9.57
N THR A 199 11.89 7.56 -8.31
CA THR A 199 13.15 8.00 -7.73
C THR A 199 13.34 7.44 -6.33
N ALA A 200 14.58 7.29 -5.91
CA ALA A 200 14.91 6.81 -4.58
C ALA A 200 16.23 7.37 -4.07
N TYR A 201 16.32 7.49 -2.76
CA TYR A 201 17.54 7.90 -2.06
C TYR A 201 17.67 7.15 -0.73
N PRO A 202 18.91 6.94 -0.24
CA PRO A 202 19.12 6.28 1.04
C PRO A 202 18.66 7.18 2.19
N VAL A 203 18.06 6.59 3.21
CA VAL A 203 17.65 7.26 4.46
C VAL A 203 18.35 6.62 5.66
N SER A 204 18.18 7.21 6.84
CA SER A 204 18.74 6.66 8.09
C SER A 204 18.05 5.35 8.50
N THR A 205 18.79 4.49 9.21
CA THR A 205 18.23 3.32 9.90
C THR A 205 17.23 3.68 10.99
N PHE A 206 17.05 4.97 11.31
CA PHE A 206 15.98 5.47 12.17
C PHE A 206 14.61 4.91 11.77
N VAL A 207 14.33 4.74 10.47
CA VAL A 207 13.05 4.19 9.97
C VAL A 207 12.82 2.71 10.33
N ASN A 208 13.86 1.96 10.74
CA ASN A 208 13.75 0.54 11.05
C ASN A 208 12.77 0.25 12.22
N SER A 209 12.62 1.20 13.15
CA SER A 209 11.67 1.10 14.25
C SER A 209 10.33 1.72 13.83
N PRO A 210 9.20 0.97 13.82
CA PRO A 210 7.89 1.53 13.49
C PRO A 210 7.37 2.54 14.53
N ARG A 211 8.06 2.70 15.67
CA ARG A 211 7.77 3.74 16.67
C ARG A 211 8.30 5.11 16.27
N ASN A 212 9.19 5.15 15.28
CA ASN A 212 9.79 6.38 14.80
C ASN A 212 8.95 6.87 13.62
N ASP A 213 8.10 7.87 13.86
CA ASP A 213 7.18 8.44 12.86
C ASP A 213 7.35 9.96 12.80
N SER A 214 8.37 10.42 12.08
CA SER A 214 8.74 11.85 12.01
C SER A 214 9.46 12.17 10.69
N PRO A 215 9.62 13.46 10.34
CA PRO A 215 10.35 13.89 9.13
C PRO A 215 11.75 13.31 8.98
N GLN A 216 12.40 12.91 10.09
CA GLN A 216 13.72 12.28 10.06
C GLN A 216 13.73 10.93 9.32
N CYS A 217 12.58 10.25 9.19
CA CYS A 217 12.48 8.98 8.48
C CYS A 217 12.69 9.13 6.97
N VAL A 218 12.35 10.31 6.41
CA VAL A 218 12.47 10.62 4.97
C VAL A 218 13.62 11.58 4.68
N ALA A 219 14.39 12.01 5.67
CA ALA A 219 15.55 12.86 5.44
C ALA A 219 16.63 12.08 4.65
N PRO A 220 17.11 12.60 3.51
CA PRO A 220 18.21 11.98 2.78
C PRO A 220 19.42 11.78 3.69
N LEU A 221 20.07 10.61 3.60
CA LEU A 221 21.21 10.27 4.46
C LEU A 221 22.36 11.29 4.36
N SER A 222 22.53 11.90 3.19
CA SER A 222 23.53 12.97 2.95
C SER A 222 23.29 14.25 3.74
N GLN A 223 22.09 14.45 4.29
CA GLN A 223 21.72 15.60 5.12
C GLN A 223 21.81 15.31 6.63
N LEU A 224 22.11 14.06 6.99
CA LEU A 224 22.23 13.59 8.38
C LEU A 224 23.69 13.31 8.79
N MET A 225 24.63 13.47 7.85
CA MET A 225 26.08 13.43 8.05
C MET A 225 26.62 14.85 8.09
#